data_AF-A0A097STL3-F1
#
_entry.id   AF-A0A097STL3-F1
#
_cell.length_a   1.000
_cell.length_b   1.000
_cell.length_c   1.000
_cell.angle_alpha   90.00
_cell.angle_beta   90.00
_cell.angle_gamma   90.00
#
_symmetry.space_group_name_H-M   'P 1'
#
loop_
_entity.id
_entity.type
_entity.pdbx_description
1 polymer ?
#
loop_
_entity_poly.entity_id
_entity_poly.type
_entity_poly.pdbx_seq_one_letter_code
_entity_poly.pdbx_strand_id
1 'polypeptide(L)'
;MKITKFYNEKYKRNTVWKDSSFRVPNNPNSFKMDLIIDRKINAGVVQYNNKYYCPFDEHENRVGMKEGSFIQLCLDSNGDLKFIGNGKRYDAREPKGKQLTPEQIFAIKNNLNLEIEDVNCIYKINMSINKNNQELFELNQKHLDQQNKTTIEIIKNQTKIYNELIEINQKINDTIWQKI
;
A
#
# COMPACT_ATOMS: atom_id res chain seq x y z
N MET A 1 -0.51 29.20 -24.62
CA MET A 1 -1.14 28.40 -23.54
C MET A 1 -0.25 27.20 -23.25
N LYS A 2 0.16 26.93 -21.99
CA LYS A 2 1.02 25.77 -21.67
C LYS A 2 0.26 24.48 -22.02
N ILE A 3 0.92 23.51 -22.69
CA ILE A 3 0.30 22.27 -23.20
C ILE A 3 -0.43 21.48 -22.10
N THR A 4 0.08 21.51 -20.87
CA THR A 4 -0.55 20.96 -19.66
C THR A 4 -1.95 21.51 -19.41
N LYS A 5 -2.14 22.82 -19.60
CA LYS A 5 -3.41 23.51 -19.36
C LYS A 5 -4.47 23.05 -20.38
N PHE A 6 -4.09 22.95 -21.65
CA PHE A 6 -4.96 22.44 -22.72
C PHE A 6 -5.49 21.03 -22.40
N TYR A 7 -4.62 20.09 -22.01
CA TYR A 7 -5.04 18.71 -21.73
C TYR A 7 -5.87 18.59 -20.46
N ASN A 8 -5.52 19.32 -19.39
CA ASN A 8 -6.33 19.32 -18.17
C ASN A 8 -7.73 19.89 -18.43
N GLU A 9 -7.87 20.94 -19.25
CA GLU A 9 -9.17 21.48 -19.66
C GLU A 9 -9.95 20.48 -20.54
N LYS A 10 -9.32 19.91 -21.57
CA LYS A 10 -9.91 18.90 -22.48
C LYS A 10 -10.53 17.73 -21.72
N TYR A 11 -9.85 17.23 -20.68
CA TYR A 11 -10.29 16.08 -19.88
C TYR A 11 -10.97 16.48 -18.55
N LYS A 12 -11.39 17.75 -18.41
CA LYS A 12 -12.11 18.29 -17.23
C LYS A 12 -11.42 18.00 -15.90
N ARG A 13 -10.09 18.02 -15.86
CA ARG A 13 -9.27 17.83 -14.66
C ARG A 13 -9.06 19.15 -13.94
N ASN A 14 -10.16 19.70 -13.40
CA ASN A 14 -10.14 20.92 -12.61
C ASN A 14 -10.05 20.56 -11.11
N THR A 15 -8.85 20.74 -10.55
CA THR A 15 -8.51 21.12 -9.15
C THR A 15 -9.15 20.45 -7.93
N VAL A 16 -10.16 19.59 -8.04
CA VAL A 16 -10.78 18.90 -6.88
C VAL A 16 -9.88 17.78 -6.34
N TRP A 17 -9.06 17.18 -7.21
CA TRP A 17 -8.09 16.14 -6.86
C TRP A 17 -6.69 16.72 -7.07
N LYS A 18 -6.08 17.27 -6.01
CA LYS A 18 -4.73 17.91 -6.08
C LYS A 18 -3.65 17.00 -6.67
N ASP A 19 -3.86 15.69 -6.68
CA ASP A 19 -2.87 14.69 -7.08
C ASP A 19 -3.03 14.16 -8.52
N SER A 20 -4.05 14.59 -9.27
CA SER A 20 -4.34 14.05 -10.62
C SER A 20 -4.32 15.15 -11.69
N SER A 21 -3.11 15.60 -12.06
CA SER A 21 -2.89 16.53 -13.18
C SER A 21 -1.96 15.90 -14.24
N PHE A 22 -2.21 16.23 -15.51
CA PHE A 22 -1.28 15.88 -16.59
C PHE A 22 0.05 16.61 -16.36
N ARG A 23 1.15 15.85 -16.32
CA ARG A 23 2.50 16.37 -16.10
C ARG A 23 3.42 15.91 -17.22
N VAL A 24 4.32 16.82 -17.63
CA VAL A 24 5.48 16.42 -18.43
C VAL A 24 6.37 15.61 -17.48
N PRO A 25 6.83 14.41 -17.83
CA PRO A 25 7.61 13.62 -16.90
C PRO A 25 8.94 14.32 -16.62
N ASN A 26 9.52 14.10 -15.43
CA ASN A 26 10.72 14.81 -14.96
C ASN A 26 12.00 14.47 -15.75
N ASN A 27 11.91 13.64 -16.80
CA ASN A 27 13.04 13.26 -17.63
C ASN A 27 12.98 14.02 -18.97
N PRO A 28 14.02 14.78 -19.35
CA PRO A 28 14.06 15.53 -20.62
C PRO A 28 13.91 14.66 -21.88
N ASN A 29 14.14 13.35 -21.79
CA ASN A 29 13.98 12.40 -22.90
C ASN A 29 12.60 11.73 -22.96
N SER A 30 11.68 12.09 -22.07
CA SER A 30 10.33 11.51 -22.02
C SER A 30 9.32 12.44 -22.69
N PHE A 31 8.89 12.07 -23.90
CA PHE A 31 8.00 12.88 -24.74
C PHE A 31 6.50 12.68 -24.45
N LYS A 32 6.14 11.76 -23.55
CA LYS A 32 4.74 11.38 -23.33
C LYS A 32 4.13 12.13 -22.16
N MET A 33 3.08 12.89 -22.48
CA MET A 33 2.26 13.63 -21.54
C MET A 33 1.30 12.66 -20.85
N ASP A 34 1.55 12.36 -19.59
CA ASP A 34 0.79 11.36 -18.86
C ASP A 34 0.16 11.97 -17.60
N LEU A 35 -1.05 11.51 -17.32
CA LEU A 35 -1.70 11.69 -16.03
C LEU A 35 -1.54 10.40 -15.24
N ILE A 36 -0.74 10.44 -14.17
CA ILE A 36 -0.52 9.32 -13.27
C ILE A 36 -1.53 9.37 -12.12
N ILE A 37 -2.12 8.22 -11.82
CA ILE A 37 -3.19 8.09 -10.83
C ILE A 37 -2.95 6.82 -10.02
N ASP A 38 -2.66 6.97 -8.72
CA ASP A 38 -2.52 5.83 -7.83
C ASP A 38 -3.88 5.24 -7.47
N ARG A 39 -3.98 3.92 -7.53
CA ARG A 39 -5.20 3.17 -7.22
C ARG A 39 -4.89 1.87 -6.51
N LYS A 40 -5.74 1.51 -5.56
CA LYS A 40 -5.69 0.21 -4.87
C LYS A 40 -6.35 -0.85 -5.75
N ILE A 41 -5.69 -2.00 -5.90
CA ILE A 41 -6.25 -3.17 -6.56
C ILE A 41 -7.19 -3.89 -5.59
N ASN A 42 -8.42 -4.13 -6.07
CA ASN A 42 -9.42 -4.94 -5.39
C ASN A 42 -9.91 -6.03 -6.37
N ALA A 43 -9.90 -7.28 -5.95
CA ALA A 43 -10.21 -8.46 -6.76
C ALA A 43 -9.48 -8.50 -8.13
N GLY A 44 -8.21 -8.07 -8.16
CA GLY A 44 -7.41 -8.02 -9.38
C GLY A 44 -7.91 -7.02 -10.45
N VAL A 45 -8.71 -6.04 -10.06
CA VAL A 45 -9.17 -4.91 -10.90
C VAL A 45 -9.00 -3.57 -10.18
N VAL A 46 -9.11 -2.49 -10.94
CA VAL A 46 -9.15 -1.11 -10.43
C VAL A 46 -10.37 -0.39 -10.98
N GLN A 47 -11.06 0.37 -10.14
CA GLN A 47 -12.16 1.23 -10.56
C GLN A 47 -11.64 2.60 -11.06
N TYR A 48 -12.06 2.98 -12.27
CA TYR A 48 -11.78 4.28 -12.86
C TYR A 48 -12.97 4.73 -13.72
N ASN A 49 -13.42 5.97 -13.55
CA ASN A 49 -14.54 6.54 -14.31
C ASN A 49 -15.78 5.61 -14.37
N ASN A 50 -16.21 5.10 -13.21
CA ASN A 50 -17.34 4.15 -13.04
C ASN A 50 -17.20 2.81 -13.79
N LYS A 51 -16.00 2.46 -14.25
CA LYS A 51 -15.69 1.19 -14.90
C LYS A 51 -14.58 0.46 -14.16
N TYR A 52 -14.50 -0.85 -14.38
CA TYR A 52 -13.45 -1.71 -13.81
C TYR A 52 -12.46 -2.11 -14.89
N TYR A 53 -11.17 -1.94 -14.60
CA TYR A 53 -10.09 -2.25 -15.53
C TYR A 53 -9.13 -3.28 -14.93
N CYS A 54 -8.56 -4.11 -15.79
CA CYS A 54 -7.40 -4.95 -15.47
C CYS A 54 -6.31 -4.83 -16.56
N PRO A 55 -5.05 -5.15 -16.22
CA PRO A 55 -3.94 -5.03 -17.15
C PRO A 55 -3.87 -6.23 -18.09
N PHE A 56 -3.50 -5.96 -19.33
CA PHE A 56 -3.18 -6.96 -20.34
C PHE A 56 -1.83 -6.67 -20.99
N ASP A 57 -1.10 -7.74 -21.32
CA ASP A 57 0.14 -7.65 -22.07
C ASP A 57 -0.10 -7.52 -23.59
N GLU A 58 0.98 -7.41 -24.35
CA GLU A 58 0.98 -7.29 -25.82
C GLU A 58 0.43 -8.51 -26.55
N HIS A 59 0.32 -9.65 -25.86
CA HIS A 59 -0.24 -10.90 -26.38
C HIS A 59 -1.71 -11.09 -25.96
N GLU A 60 -2.34 -10.01 -25.48
CA GLU A 60 -3.70 -10.01 -24.95
C GLU A 60 -3.93 -10.88 -23.70
N ASN A 61 -2.89 -11.34 -23.02
CA ASN A 61 -3.04 -12.11 -21.80
C ASN A 61 -3.26 -11.19 -20.60
N ARG A 62 -4.14 -11.61 -19.68
CA ARG A 62 -4.37 -10.86 -18.43
C ARG A 62 -3.13 -10.97 -17.56
N VAL A 63 -2.61 -9.83 -17.12
CA VAL A 63 -1.47 -9.78 -16.20
C VAL A 63 -1.99 -9.82 -14.77
N GLY A 64 -1.50 -10.78 -13.99
CA GLY A 64 -1.80 -10.87 -12.56
C GLY A 64 -1.16 -9.72 -11.80
N MET A 65 -1.94 -9.00 -11.00
CA MET A 65 -1.43 -7.98 -10.08
C MET A 65 -1.75 -8.37 -8.64
N LYS A 66 -0.89 -7.94 -7.70
CA LYS A 66 -1.01 -8.30 -6.29
C LYS A 66 -2.24 -7.64 -5.66
N GLU A 67 -3.12 -8.45 -5.09
CA GLU A 67 -4.32 -7.97 -4.38
C GLU A 67 -3.95 -7.01 -3.23
N GLY A 68 -4.74 -5.93 -3.07
CA GLY A 68 -4.54 -4.94 -2.01
C GLY A 68 -3.35 -4.00 -2.21
N SER A 69 -2.52 -4.21 -3.25
CA SER A 69 -1.40 -3.31 -3.58
C SER A 69 -1.87 -2.04 -4.30
N PHE A 70 -1.10 -0.96 -4.17
CA PHE A 70 -1.29 0.25 -4.97
C PHE A 70 -0.56 0.09 -6.31
N ILE A 71 -1.27 0.43 -7.38
CA ILE A 71 -0.75 0.45 -8.75
C ILE A 71 -0.99 1.81 -9.39
N GLN A 72 -0.14 2.15 -10.34
CA GLN A 72 -0.23 3.37 -11.11
C GLN A 72 -1.07 3.13 -12.37
N LEU A 73 -2.18 3.87 -12.49
CA LEU A 73 -2.84 4.09 -13.77
C LEU A 73 -2.22 5.29 -14.46
N CYS A 74 -2.15 5.21 -15.79
CA CYS A 74 -1.62 6.24 -16.66
C CYS A 74 -2.64 6.53 -17.75
N LEU A 75 -3.17 7.75 -17.78
CA LEU A 75 -3.94 8.24 -18.92
C LEU A 75 -3.01 9.06 -19.80
N ASP A 76 -2.80 8.64 -21.04
CA ASP A 76 -1.91 9.36 -21.95
C ASP A 76 -2.62 10.53 -22.66
N SER A 77 -1.88 11.28 -23.49
CA SER A 77 -2.39 12.42 -24.25
C SER A 77 -3.51 12.06 -25.24
N ASN A 78 -3.55 10.81 -25.71
CA ASN A 78 -4.56 10.31 -26.64
C ASN A 78 -5.85 9.90 -25.91
N GLY A 79 -5.78 9.76 -24.58
CA GLY A 79 -6.89 9.32 -23.75
C GLY A 79 -6.88 7.81 -23.50
N ASP A 80 -5.81 7.11 -23.87
CA ASP A 80 -5.66 5.69 -23.61
C ASP A 80 -5.24 5.46 -22.16
N LEU A 81 -5.96 4.56 -21.48
CA LEU A 81 -5.68 4.18 -20.11
C LEU A 81 -4.75 2.96 -20.09
N LYS A 82 -3.67 3.05 -19.31
CA LYS A 82 -2.69 1.98 -19.12
C LYS A 82 -2.40 1.75 -17.64
N PHE A 83 -1.98 0.54 -17.30
CA PHE A 83 -1.37 0.23 -16.01
C PHE A 83 0.14 0.34 -16.11
N ILE A 84 0.78 0.82 -15.06
CA ILE A 84 2.24 0.80 -14.89
C ILE A 84 2.57 -0.15 -13.76
N GLY A 85 3.40 -1.16 -14.05
CA GLY A 85 3.85 -2.14 -13.06
C GLY A 85 5.13 -2.84 -13.51
N ASN A 86 6.04 -3.13 -12.59
CA ASN A 86 7.33 -3.77 -12.88
C ASN A 86 8.12 -3.07 -14.01
N GLY A 87 8.06 -1.73 -14.06
CA GLY A 87 8.74 -0.93 -15.10
C GLY A 87 8.13 -1.02 -16.51
N LYS A 88 7.00 -1.72 -16.68
CA LYS A 88 6.30 -1.90 -17.96
C LYS A 88 4.93 -1.22 -17.95
N ARG A 89 4.42 -0.96 -19.17
CA ARG A 89 3.04 -0.51 -19.39
C ARG A 89 2.19 -1.67 -19.91
N TYR A 90 0.99 -1.79 -19.39
CA TYR A 90 0.00 -2.78 -19.78
C TYR A 90 -1.29 -2.09 -20.20
N ASP A 91 -1.99 -2.63 -21.18
CA ASP A 91 -3.25 -2.05 -21.63
C ASP A 91 -4.33 -2.23 -20.56
N ALA A 92 -5.01 -1.15 -20.22
CA ALA A 92 -6.13 -1.20 -19.29
C ALA A 92 -7.40 -1.51 -20.07
N ARG A 93 -7.94 -2.72 -19.90
CA ARG A 93 -9.18 -3.14 -20.56
C ARG A 93 -10.20 -3.59 -19.53
N GLU A 94 -11.47 -3.45 -19.86
CA GLU A 94 -12.52 -4.10 -19.09
C GLU A 94 -12.33 -5.63 -19.21
N PRO A 95 -12.42 -6.38 -18.11
CA PRO A 95 -12.30 -7.84 -18.18
C PRO A 95 -13.40 -8.42 -19.08
N LYS A 96 -13.03 -9.25 -20.06
CA LYS A 96 -13.96 -9.93 -20.97
C LYS A 96 -14.60 -11.14 -20.25
N GLY A 97 -15.94 -11.20 -20.21
CA GLY A 97 -16.73 -12.31 -19.65
C GLY A 97 -17.32 -12.06 -18.24
N LYS A 98 -18.08 -13.02 -17.70
CA LYS A 98 -18.43 -13.02 -16.27
C LYS A 98 -17.12 -13.10 -15.49
N GLN A 99 -16.77 -12.02 -14.81
CA GLN A 99 -15.58 -11.97 -13.95
C GLN A 99 -15.61 -13.17 -13.01
N LEU A 100 -14.50 -13.90 -12.92
CA LEU A 100 -14.35 -14.93 -11.89
C LEU A 100 -14.47 -14.23 -10.54
N THR A 101 -15.42 -14.67 -9.74
CA THR A 101 -15.63 -14.23 -8.37
C THR A 101 -14.37 -14.53 -7.52
N PRO A 102 -14.11 -13.80 -6.42
CA PRO A 102 -13.00 -14.09 -5.52
C PRO A 102 -12.93 -15.56 -5.07
N GLU A 103 -14.09 -16.19 -4.88
CA GLU A 103 -14.29 -17.61 -4.61
C GLU A 103 -13.72 -18.47 -5.75
N GLN A 104 -14.06 -18.10 -7.00
CA GLN A 104 -13.60 -18.82 -8.18
C GLN A 104 -12.08 -18.69 -8.38
N ILE A 105 -11.53 -17.51 -8.09
CA ILE A 105 -10.08 -17.29 -8.11
C ILE A 105 -9.39 -18.13 -7.03
N PHE A 106 -9.98 -18.21 -5.83
CA PHE A 106 -9.45 -19.03 -4.73
C PHE A 106 -9.45 -20.52 -5.08
N ALA A 107 -10.55 -21.03 -5.64
CA ALA A 107 -10.66 -22.44 -6.00
C ALA A 107 -9.65 -22.84 -7.09
N ILE A 108 -9.51 -22.02 -8.14
CA ILE A 108 -8.54 -22.27 -9.22
C ILE A 108 -7.11 -22.28 -8.68
N LYS A 109 -6.75 -21.33 -7.80
CA LYS A 109 -5.40 -21.28 -7.19
C LYS A 109 -5.06 -22.51 -6.34
N ASN A 110 -6.07 -23.19 -5.80
CA ASN A 110 -5.91 -24.33 -4.91
C ASN A 110 -6.33 -25.66 -5.57
N ASN A 111 -6.53 -25.69 -6.89
CA ASN A 111 -6.99 -26.87 -7.64
C ASN A 111 -8.28 -27.50 -7.08
N LEU A 112 -9.24 -26.67 -6.63
CA LEU A 112 -10.52 -27.10 -6.08
C LEU A 112 -11.62 -27.12 -7.14
N ASN A 113 -12.53 -28.09 -7.06
CA ASN A 113 -13.65 -28.21 -7.99
C ASN A 113 -14.78 -27.22 -7.65
N LEU A 114 -15.05 -26.29 -8.57
CA LEU A 114 -16.04 -25.23 -8.44
C LEU A 114 -17.50 -25.68 -8.42
N GLU A 115 -17.79 -26.90 -8.87
CA GLU A 115 -19.14 -27.46 -8.88
C GLU A 115 -19.57 -28.02 -7.51
N ILE A 116 -18.64 -28.07 -6.55
CA ILE A 116 -18.90 -28.55 -5.19
C ILE A 116 -19.29 -27.36 -4.30
N GLU A 117 -20.49 -27.41 -3.73
CA GLU A 117 -21.05 -26.35 -2.87
C GLU A 117 -20.13 -25.99 -1.69
N ASP A 118 -19.40 -26.98 -1.15
CA ASP A 118 -18.47 -26.82 -0.03
C ASP A 118 -17.27 -25.93 -0.32
N VAL A 119 -16.90 -25.71 -1.59
CA VAL A 119 -15.75 -24.84 -1.93
C VAL A 119 -16.00 -23.39 -1.54
N ASN A 120 -17.27 -22.94 -1.58
CA ASN A 120 -17.65 -21.62 -1.09
C ASN A 120 -17.52 -21.52 0.45
N CYS A 121 -17.88 -22.59 1.16
CA CYS A 121 -17.68 -22.68 2.62
C CYS A 121 -16.20 -22.62 2.99
N ILE A 122 -15.34 -23.33 2.26
CA ILE A 122 -13.89 -23.33 2.47
C ILE A 122 -13.30 -21.92 2.25
N TYR A 123 -13.72 -21.22 1.19
CA TYR A 123 -13.28 -19.84 0.95
C TYR A 123 -13.68 -18.90 2.10
N LYS A 124 -14.93 -18.96 2.57
CA LYS A 124 -15.41 -18.14 3.69
C LYS A 124 -14.65 -18.42 4.98
N ILE A 125 -14.40 -19.69 5.29
CA ILE A 125 -13.60 -20.10 6.46
C ILE A 125 -12.18 -19.55 6.35
N ASN A 126 -11.54 -19.65 5.17
CA ASN A 126 -10.19 -19.14 4.96
C ASN A 126 -10.12 -17.61 5.18
N MET A 127 -11.09 -16.86 4.66
CA MET A 127 -11.20 -15.42 4.87
C MET A 127 -11.38 -15.06 6.36
N SER A 128 -12.23 -15.79 7.09
CA SER A 128 -12.43 -15.60 8.52
C SER A 128 -11.16 -15.90 9.33
N ILE A 129 -10.45 -16.99 9.00
CA ILE A 129 -9.17 -17.33 9.66
C ILE A 129 -8.12 -16.25 9.42
N ASN A 130 -7.98 -15.78 8.18
CA ASN A 130 -7.01 -14.73 7.84
C ASN A 130 -7.31 -13.42 8.59
N LYS A 131 -8.59 -13.05 8.69
CA LYS A 131 -9.03 -11.88 9.46
C LYS A 131 -8.69 -12.02 10.94
N ASN A 132 -9.03 -13.16 11.55
CA ASN A 132 -8.75 -13.42 12.96
C ASN A 132 -7.23 -13.44 13.25
N ASN A 133 -6.42 -14.01 12.34
CA ASN A 133 -4.96 -14.00 12.47
C ASN A 133 -4.38 -12.59 12.39
N GLN A 134 -4.94 -11.73 11.54
CA GLN A 134 -4.54 -10.34 11.45
C GLN A 134 -4.90 -9.57 12.73
N GLU A 135 -6.11 -9.75 13.26
CA GLU A 135 -6.53 -9.14 14.54
C GLU A 135 -5.64 -9.61 15.70
N LEU A 136 -5.26 -10.89 15.74
CA LEU A 136 -4.35 -11.44 16.73
C LEU A 136 -2.93 -10.83 16.60
N PHE A 137 -2.44 -10.66 15.37
CA PHE A 137 -1.16 -10.00 15.12
C PHE A 137 -1.16 -8.54 15.60
N GLU A 138 -2.22 -7.79 15.31
CA GLU A 138 -2.38 -6.40 15.76
C GLU A 138 -2.44 -6.29 17.30
N LEU A 139 -3.11 -7.25 17.96
CA LEU A 139 -3.16 -7.32 19.42
C LEU A 139 -1.78 -7.60 20.03
N ASN A 140 -1.03 -8.56 19.46
CA ASN A 140 0.32 -8.89 19.91
C ASN A 140 1.27 -7.70 19.72
N GLN A 141 1.15 -6.97 18.61
CA GLN A 141 1.96 -5.78 18.37
C GLN A 141 1.66 -4.69 19.41
N LYS A 142 0.38 -4.44 19.73
CA LYS A 142 0.00 -3.50 20.80
C LYS A 142 0.59 -3.89 22.15
N HIS A 143 0.55 -5.17 22.49
CA HIS A 143 1.10 -5.67 23.75
C HIS A 143 2.62 -5.47 23.81
N LEU A 144 3.33 -5.78 22.72
CA LEU A 144 4.78 -5.58 22.62
C LEU A 144 5.16 -4.09 22.73
N ASP A 145 4.42 -3.22 22.05
CA ASP A 145 4.65 -1.77 22.12
C ASP A 145 4.44 -1.23 23.54
N GLN A 146 3.48 -1.78 24.28
CA GLN A 146 3.22 -1.40 25.66
C GLN A 146 4.34 -1.86 26.60
N GLN A 147 4.81 -3.11 26.45
CA GLN A 147 5.97 -3.61 27.19
C GLN A 147 7.23 -2.79 26.92
N ASN A 148 7.44 -2.40 25.66
CA ASN A 148 8.57 -1.54 25.27
C ASN A 148 8.49 -0.16 25.93
N LYS A 149 7.30 0.45 25.97
CA LYS A 149 7.10 1.74 26.66
C LYS A 149 7.44 1.64 28.16
N THR A 150 6.93 0.62 28.84
CA THR A 150 7.22 0.38 30.25
C THR A 150 8.71 0.15 30.49
N THR A 151 9.36 -0.66 29.66
CA THR A 151 10.80 -0.92 29.75
C THR A 151 11.63 0.36 29.57
N ILE A 152 11.28 1.20 28.58
CA ILE A 152 11.95 2.50 28.36
C ILE A 152 11.81 3.40 29.59
N GLU A 153 10.64 3.43 30.21
CA GLU A 153 10.38 4.24 31.41
C GLU A 153 11.20 3.75 32.62
N ILE A 154 11.28 2.43 32.81
CA ILE A 154 12.13 1.82 33.85
C ILE A 154 13.60 2.22 33.62
N ILE A 155 14.11 2.09 32.40
CA ILE A 155 15.50 2.45 32.06
C ILE A 155 15.75 3.94 32.35
N LYS A 156 14.83 4.83 31.96
CA LYS A 156 14.94 6.26 32.27
C LYS A 156 15.05 6.52 33.77
N ASN A 157 14.22 5.87 34.57
CA ASN A 157 14.23 6.03 36.02
C ASN A 157 15.53 5.47 36.64
N GLN A 158 16.01 4.32 36.18
CA GLN A 158 17.28 3.75 36.62
C GLN A 158 18.47 4.65 36.29
N THR A 159 18.52 5.21 35.07
CA THR A 159 19.56 6.16 34.67
C THR A 159 19.53 7.43 35.53
N LYS A 160 18.34 7.94 35.87
CA LYS A 160 18.21 9.09 36.76
C LYS A 160 18.78 8.79 38.15
N ILE A 161 18.41 7.67 38.76
CA ILE A 161 18.91 7.25 40.08
C ILE A 161 20.44 7.08 40.04
N TYR A 162 20.96 6.45 38.99
CA TYR A 162 22.40 6.26 38.83
C TYR A 162 23.17 7.58 38.79
N ASN A 163 22.66 8.57 38.05
CA ASN A 163 23.27 9.90 37.99
C ASN A 163 23.22 10.63 39.35
N GLU A 164 22.09 10.56 40.06
CA GLU A 164 21.97 11.13 41.41
C GLU A 164 22.98 10.49 42.39
N LEU A 165 23.21 9.17 42.30
CA LEU A 165 24.21 8.48 43.11
C LEU A 165 25.65 8.91 42.78
N ILE A 166 25.97 9.16 41.51
CA ILE A 166 27.27 9.72 41.11
C ILE A 166 27.49 11.09 41.75
N GLU A 167 26.50 11.98 41.69
CA GLU A 167 26.59 13.33 42.27
C GLU A 167 26.79 13.27 43.80
N ILE A 168 26.06 12.38 44.48
CA ILE A 168 26.23 12.17 45.93
C ILE A 168 27.66 11.70 46.23
N ASN A 169 28.17 10.73 45.47
CA ASN A 169 29.51 10.18 45.68
C ASN A 169 30.60 11.24 45.43
N GLN A 170 30.42 12.09 44.41
CA GLN A 170 31.31 13.23 44.16
C GLN A 170 31.32 14.21 45.34
N LYS A 171 30.14 14.62 45.83
CA LYS A 171 30.03 15.51 46.99
C LYS A 171 30.69 14.93 48.24
N ILE A 172 30.53 13.63 48.49
CA ILE A 172 31.19 12.95 49.61
C ILE A 172 32.71 13.02 49.46
N ASN A 173 33.24 12.69 48.29
CA ASN A 173 34.68 12.76 48.02
C ASN A 173 35.22 14.18 48.22
N ASP A 174 34.54 15.19 47.67
CA ASP A 174 34.95 16.59 47.82
C ASP A 174 34.94 17.03 49.30
N THR A 175 33.98 16.54 50.09
CA THR A 175 33.85 16.88 51.51
C THR A 175 34.92 16.19 52.39
N ILE A 176 35.31 14.96 52.04
CA ILE A 176 36.30 14.17 52.80
C ILE A 176 37.72 14.63 52.45
N TRP A 177 38.03 14.84 51.17
CA TRP A 177 39.39 15.18 50.73
C TRP A 177 39.75 16.67 50.85
N GLN A 178 38.79 17.56 51.12
CA GLN A 178 39.10 18.94 51.53
C GLN A 178 39.42 19.11 53.03
N LYS A 179 39.23 18.06 53.84
CA LYS A 179 39.48 18.08 55.30
C LYS A 179 40.78 17.39 55.73
N ILE A 180 41.54 16.83 54.78
CA ILE A 180 42.90 16.29 54.96
C ILE A 180 43.88 17.30 54.37
#